data_AF-A0A7M1QAS3-F1
#
_entry.id   AF-A0A7M1QAS3-F1
#
_cell.length_a   1.000
_cell.length_b   1.000
_cell.length_c   1.000
_cell.angle_alpha   90.00
_cell.angle_beta   90.00
_cell.angle_gamma   90.00
#
_symmetry.space_group_name_H-M   'P 1'
#
loop_
_entity.id
_entity.type
_entity.pdbx_description
1 polymer ?
#
loop_
_entity_poly.entity_id
_entity_poly.type
_entity_poly.pdbx_seq_one_letter_code
_entity_poly.pdbx_strand_id
1 'polypeptide(L)'
;MAQVQDEFLRVGSPSEIEALLERLVQPGGASLLLDRPDSTPMPVVVMEQTAPQSLLLDITAVREIAGELKRGIGFRLLGQVQGKMIRTPAIKSRQIDTVDSRVQCRCEYPHYLEELQRREAFRARLRLGMEVGAIVRSAEGEATVQGDLKDLSQQGCQLELPSSAATLLAAAVLVEIEFCFPNGTRFTIQALPRHTVADSDRQALKVGFQFENYTAEQERKLWFFVREIERESSRYGDDADVGRLPSMLFQSQAAGAVAPVGRRNLQAYPTPMARRLARVAGYLDAQLLELQQGDDIDSVQLSRHADMLIQLAEEDIEALLFATRCLGQEPMLVRHGLGVAVHLLALASSNSVPRDVRKAMAASAMVHDLGKGLLPPGLLAAESLGPEGYARLHEHVGLLQQRLGSCQWLAVSVMHSVVAGINERLDGSGYPGGAASDSLTELARMSAVVDVVDAMRRSRPDRPAWRIDAVYRHLLKSPEQFDPRWVKRYVQRFGLRPVGSLVRFSNGTLAWIQRLDQQGKPFQVQLTEEVTPPGEAMGEVLRGNITSRLGEMVEEVPIST
;
A
#
# COMPACT_ATOMS: atom_id res chain seq x y z
N MET A 1 -18.61 29.23 2.71
CA MET A 1 -18.93 29.95 3.95
C MET A 1 -18.45 29.14 5.13
N ALA A 2 -17.91 29.83 6.14
CA ALA A 2 -17.35 29.38 7.42
C ALA A 2 -16.06 28.53 7.37
N GLN A 3 -14.91 29.21 7.50
CA GLN A 3 -13.72 28.61 8.12
C GLN A 3 -14.12 28.19 9.53
N VAL A 4 -14.15 26.89 9.79
CA VAL A 4 -14.24 26.36 11.16
C VAL A 4 -12.93 26.77 11.82
N GLN A 5 -12.97 27.75 12.72
CA GLN A 5 -11.85 28.03 13.61
C GLN A 5 -11.67 26.79 14.49
N ASP A 6 -10.50 26.15 14.41
CA ASP A 6 -10.07 25.09 15.34
C ASP A 6 -10.20 25.65 16.78
N GLU A 7 -11.26 25.28 17.50
CA GLU A 7 -11.59 25.83 18.82
C GLU A 7 -10.72 25.15 19.89
N PHE A 8 -9.74 25.87 20.44
CA PHE A 8 -8.90 25.37 21.53
C PHE A 8 -9.67 25.44 22.86
N LEU A 9 -9.78 24.32 23.57
CA LEU A 9 -10.35 24.26 24.91
C LEU A 9 -9.30 24.63 25.96
N ARG A 10 -9.66 25.52 26.89
CA ARG A 10 -8.75 25.99 27.93
C ARG A 10 -8.83 25.07 29.16
N VAL A 11 -7.72 24.43 29.49
CA VAL A 11 -7.54 23.62 30.71
C VAL A 11 -6.90 24.48 31.79
N GLY A 12 -7.64 24.74 32.88
CA GLY A 12 -7.18 25.59 33.99
C GLY A 12 -7.00 24.87 35.33
N SER A 13 -7.38 23.58 35.43
CA SER A 13 -7.26 22.81 36.66
C SER A 13 -5.79 22.47 36.95
N PRO A 14 -5.22 22.84 38.12
CA PRO A 14 -3.81 22.58 38.43
C PRO A 14 -3.40 21.11 38.29
N SER A 15 -4.25 20.19 38.73
CA SER A 15 -3.98 18.74 38.65
C SER A 15 -4.04 18.20 37.22
N GLU A 16 -4.87 18.80 36.35
CA GLU A 16 -4.92 18.42 34.93
C GLU A 16 -3.72 18.99 34.15
N ILE A 17 -3.31 20.23 34.48
CA ILE A 17 -2.10 20.85 33.90
C ILE A 17 -0.88 19.98 34.22
N GLU A 18 -0.72 19.58 35.49
CA GLU A 18 0.38 18.71 35.93
C GLU A 18 0.36 17.36 35.21
N ALA A 19 -0.81 16.70 35.12
CA ALA A 19 -0.93 15.41 34.43
C ALA A 19 -0.62 15.48 32.92
N LEU A 20 -0.97 16.59 32.26
CA LEU A 20 -0.70 16.79 30.83
C LEU A 20 0.79 17.09 30.58
N LEU A 21 1.40 17.93 31.42
CA LEU A 21 2.82 18.26 31.31
C LEU A 21 3.73 17.08 31.65
N GLU A 22 3.35 16.23 32.61
CA GLU A 22 4.08 14.99 32.95
C GLU A 22 4.27 14.10 31.73
N ARG A 23 3.25 14.03 30.86
CA ARG A 23 3.28 13.21 29.65
C ARG A 23 4.14 13.80 28.53
N LEU A 24 4.48 15.08 28.60
CA LEU A 24 5.41 15.73 27.68
C LEU A 24 6.88 15.49 28.06
N VAL A 25 7.15 14.84 29.20
CA VAL A 25 8.51 14.53 29.68
C VAL A 25 9.21 13.42 28.85
N GLN A 26 8.50 12.83 27.88
CA GLN A 26 9.06 11.81 26.99
C GLN A 26 9.91 12.43 25.85
N PRO A 27 11.01 11.77 25.42
CA PRO A 27 11.79 12.21 24.26
C PRO A 27 10.93 12.35 23.00
N GLY A 28 10.99 13.50 22.33
CA GLY A 28 10.18 13.78 21.13
C GLY A 28 8.75 14.24 21.40
N GLY A 29 8.34 14.37 22.66
CA GLY A 29 6.98 14.76 23.05
C GLY A 29 6.65 16.25 22.93
N ALA A 30 7.65 17.13 22.81
CA ALA A 30 7.47 18.58 22.85
C ALA A 30 8.25 19.34 21.76
N SER A 31 7.70 20.48 21.36
CA SER A 31 8.31 21.46 20.48
C SER A 31 8.13 22.86 21.03
N LEU A 32 9.13 23.72 20.86
CA LEU A 32 9.13 25.12 21.28
C LEU A 32 8.91 26.02 20.06
N LEU A 33 7.98 26.96 20.19
CA LEU A 33 7.70 28.00 19.19
C LEU A 33 7.97 29.37 19.80
N LEU A 34 8.88 30.15 19.23
CA LEU A 34 9.17 31.52 19.71
C LEU A 34 8.02 32.46 19.34
N ASP A 35 7.73 33.43 20.21
CA ASP A 35 6.70 34.45 20.00
C ASP A 35 7.23 35.58 19.10
N ARG A 36 7.63 35.22 17.87
CA ARG A 36 8.07 36.14 16.82
C ARG A 36 7.43 35.79 15.47
N PRO A 37 7.27 36.77 14.56
CA PRO A 37 6.85 36.49 13.19
C PRO A 37 7.79 35.47 12.53
N ASP A 38 7.23 34.54 11.76
CA ASP A 38 7.95 33.50 11.00
C ASP A 38 8.71 32.45 11.84
N SER A 39 8.38 32.28 13.13
CA SER A 39 8.93 31.17 13.91
C SER A 39 8.33 29.83 13.49
N THR A 40 9.16 28.79 13.39
CA THR A 40 8.72 27.40 13.22
C THR A 40 8.86 26.64 14.55
N PRO A 41 8.03 25.61 14.81
CA PRO A 41 8.21 24.73 15.97
C PRO A 41 9.56 24.01 15.91
N MET A 42 10.29 24.02 17.03
CA MET A 42 11.62 23.43 17.16
C MET A 42 11.60 22.33 18.24
N PRO A 43 12.17 21.14 18.01
CA PRO A 43 12.09 20.04 18.96
C PRO A 43 12.86 20.36 20.25
N VAL A 44 12.23 20.11 21.39
CA VAL A 44 12.83 20.25 22.73
C VAL A 44 12.41 19.06 23.60
N VAL A 45 13.13 18.80 24.69
CA VAL A 45 12.74 17.77 25.65
C VAL A 45 12.32 18.46 26.95
N VAL A 46 11.11 18.19 27.43
CA VAL A 46 10.75 18.56 28.81
C VAL A 46 11.43 17.54 29.72
N MET A 47 12.36 17.99 30.56
CA MET A 47 13.13 17.09 31.42
C MET A 47 12.41 16.80 32.74
N GLU A 48 11.86 17.86 33.35
CA GLU A 48 11.25 17.79 34.66
C GLU A 48 10.22 18.91 34.78
N GLN A 49 9.15 18.64 35.55
CA GLN A 49 8.24 19.65 36.02
C GLN A 49 8.30 19.78 37.53
N THR A 50 8.34 21.01 38.03
CA THR A 50 8.17 21.32 39.45
C THR A 50 6.88 22.10 39.58
N ALA A 51 5.74 21.41 39.64
CA ALA A 51 4.44 22.07 39.74
C ALA A 51 4.28 22.80 41.09
N PRO A 52 3.70 24.02 41.15
CA PRO A 52 3.31 24.93 40.05
C PRO A 52 4.38 26.01 39.78
N GLN A 53 5.66 25.70 40.00
CA GLN A 53 6.75 26.67 40.12
C GLN A 53 7.53 26.89 38.82
N SER A 54 7.96 25.82 38.15
CA SER A 54 8.78 25.90 36.93
C SER A 54 8.77 24.62 36.09
N LEU A 55 9.16 24.75 34.82
CA LEU A 55 9.50 23.65 33.92
C LEU A 55 10.99 23.69 33.58
N LEU A 56 11.61 22.52 33.44
CA LEU A 56 12.99 22.37 32.99
C LEU A 56 13.02 21.73 31.59
N LEU A 57 13.64 22.41 30.63
CA LEU A 57 13.73 21.98 29.24
C LEU A 57 15.18 21.70 28.84
N ASP A 58 15.42 20.64 28.08
CA ASP A 58 16.65 20.43 27.31
C ASP A 58 16.49 21.05 25.92
N ILE A 59 17.27 22.10 25.64
CA ILE A 59 17.27 22.83 24.36
C ILE A 59 18.57 22.62 23.60
N THR A 60 19.34 21.57 23.92
CA THR A 60 20.67 21.30 23.32
C THR A 60 20.63 21.17 21.79
N ALA A 61 19.54 20.62 21.26
CA ALA A 61 19.30 20.43 19.83
C ALA A 61 19.06 21.75 19.08
N VAL A 62 18.66 22.81 19.78
CA VAL A 62 18.28 24.12 19.23
C VAL A 62 19.02 25.24 19.97
N ARG A 63 20.29 25.00 20.32
CA ARG A 63 21.12 25.87 21.18
C ARG A 63 21.22 27.33 20.70
N GLU A 64 21.03 27.57 19.41
CA GLU A 64 21.01 28.87 18.76
C GLU A 64 19.94 29.81 19.35
N ILE A 65 18.81 29.29 19.84
CA ILE A 65 17.74 30.10 20.43
C ILE A 65 18.04 30.51 21.88
N ALA A 66 19.06 29.94 22.51
CA ALA A 66 19.40 30.25 23.90
C ALA A 66 19.69 31.74 24.11
N GLY A 67 20.28 32.41 23.11
CA GLY A 67 20.52 33.85 23.14
C GLY A 67 19.22 34.66 23.11
N GLU A 68 18.22 34.22 22.34
CA GLU A 68 16.91 34.86 22.24
C GLU A 68 16.09 34.68 23.51
N LEU A 69 16.11 33.47 24.07
CA LEU A 69 15.44 33.18 25.34
C LEU A 69 16.07 33.98 26.50
N LYS A 70 17.41 34.14 26.52
CA LYS A 70 18.12 35.01 27.50
C LYS A 70 17.74 36.49 27.37
N ARG A 71 17.35 36.95 26.18
CA ARG A 71 16.84 38.31 25.95
C ARG A 71 15.39 38.50 26.39
N GLY A 72 14.74 37.45 26.89
CA GLY A 72 13.37 37.51 27.41
C GLY A 72 12.28 37.34 26.35
N ILE A 73 12.63 36.84 25.16
CA ILE A 73 11.63 36.48 24.13
C ILE A 73 10.76 35.35 24.68
N GLY A 74 9.45 35.54 24.65
CA GLY A 74 8.47 34.53 25.06
C GLY A 74 8.39 33.39 24.06
N PHE A 75 7.91 32.24 24.51
CA PHE A 75 7.71 31.07 23.66
C PHE A 75 6.52 30.25 24.11
N ARG A 76 6.03 29.37 23.25
CA ARG A 76 4.98 28.40 23.56
C ARG A 76 5.55 27.01 23.40
N LEU A 77 5.17 26.11 24.32
CA LEU A 77 5.39 24.69 24.14
C LEU A 77 4.18 24.09 23.42
N LEU A 78 4.47 23.22 22.46
CA LEU A 78 3.53 22.46 21.66
C LEU A 78 3.84 20.98 21.91
N GLY A 79 2.83 20.14 22.08
CA GLY A 79 3.02 18.71 22.26
C GLY A 79 1.78 17.92 21.89
N GLN A 80 1.94 16.60 21.75
CA GLN A 80 0.81 15.70 21.55
C GLN A 80 0.67 14.77 22.74
N VAL A 81 -0.52 14.76 23.34
CA VAL A 81 -0.85 13.90 24.48
C VAL A 81 -2.14 13.16 24.16
N GLN A 82 -2.09 11.83 24.06
CA GLN A 82 -3.26 10.99 23.78
C GLN A 82 -4.07 11.43 22.53
N GLY A 83 -3.38 11.83 21.46
CA GLY A 83 -4.01 12.28 20.21
C GLY A 83 -4.59 13.69 20.24
N LYS A 84 -4.44 14.43 21.35
CA LYS A 84 -4.79 15.84 21.50
C LYS A 84 -3.54 16.70 21.33
N MET A 85 -3.67 17.82 20.63
CA MET A 85 -2.60 18.82 20.57
C MET A 85 -2.71 19.71 21.81
N ILE A 86 -1.63 19.79 22.59
CA ILE A 86 -1.54 20.65 23.77
C ILE A 86 -0.62 21.82 23.44
N ARG A 87 -1.02 23.01 23.86
CA ARG A 87 -0.24 24.24 23.71
C ARG A 87 -0.22 25.01 25.03
N THR A 88 0.94 25.55 25.42
CA THR A 88 1.03 26.50 26.54
C THR A 88 0.69 27.92 26.07
N PRO A 89 0.28 28.81 26.98
CA PRO A 89 0.42 30.25 26.74
C PRO A 89 1.87 30.62 26.45
N ALA A 90 2.08 31.85 25.99
CA ALA A 90 3.41 32.42 25.92
C ALA A 90 4.02 32.47 27.34
N ILE A 91 5.09 31.70 27.55
CA ILE A 91 5.87 31.62 28.79
C ILE A 91 7.28 32.14 28.55
N LYS A 92 7.96 32.60 29.61
CA LYS A 92 9.32 33.12 29.51
C LYS A 92 10.34 32.21 30.16
N SER A 93 11.58 32.27 29.66
CA SER A 93 12.72 31.67 30.35
C SER A 93 13.05 32.46 31.61
N ARG A 94 13.36 31.77 32.71
CA ARG A 94 13.86 32.34 33.96
C ARG A 94 15.37 32.23 34.06
N GLN A 95 15.91 31.09 33.65
CA GLN A 95 17.34 30.80 33.72
C GLN A 95 17.74 29.84 32.60
N ILE A 96 18.92 30.06 32.02
CA ILE A 96 19.50 29.18 31.01
C ILE A 96 20.93 28.85 31.39
N ASP A 97 21.15 27.59 31.73
CA ASP A 97 22.42 27.07 32.20
C ASP A 97 22.97 26.05 31.19
N THR A 98 24.27 25.79 31.26
CA THR A 98 24.91 24.71 30.50
C THR A 98 25.55 23.75 31.49
N VAL A 99 25.02 22.53 31.57
CA VAL A 99 25.43 21.49 32.51
C VAL A 99 25.73 20.23 31.71
N ASP A 100 26.90 19.62 31.88
CA ASP A 100 27.30 18.37 31.21
C ASP A 100 27.09 18.38 29.68
N SER A 101 27.48 19.48 29.02
CA SER A 101 27.30 19.72 27.57
C SER A 101 25.84 19.82 27.09
N ARG A 102 24.87 19.86 28.01
CA ARG A 102 23.46 20.14 27.72
C ARG A 102 23.13 21.60 28.00
N VAL A 103 22.34 22.21 27.13
CA VAL A 103 21.79 23.56 27.33
C VAL A 103 20.41 23.40 27.93
N GLN A 104 20.27 23.78 29.20
CA GLN A 104 19.03 23.64 29.95
C GLN A 104 18.35 24.99 30.13
N CYS A 105 17.04 25.04 29.89
CA CYS A 105 16.22 26.24 30.07
C CYS A 105 15.16 25.98 31.16
N ARG A 106 15.28 26.70 32.28
CA ARG A 106 14.23 26.74 33.31
C ARG A 106 13.26 27.87 32.95
N CYS A 107 11.99 27.56 32.78
CA CYS A 107 10.95 28.52 32.42
C CYS A 107 9.77 28.54 33.41
N GLU A 108 8.88 29.49 33.22
CA GLU A 108 7.65 29.64 34.00
C GLU A 108 6.73 28.43 33.86
N TYR A 109 6.05 28.07 34.96
CA TYR A 109 4.99 27.08 34.91
C TYR A 109 3.71 27.72 34.37
N PRO A 110 3.05 27.13 33.37
CA PRO A 110 1.88 27.74 32.73
C PRO A 110 0.66 27.75 33.66
N HIS A 111 -0.09 28.85 33.67
CA HIS A 111 -1.33 28.99 34.46
C HIS A 111 -2.56 28.32 33.83
N TYR A 112 -2.46 27.96 32.56
CA TYR A 112 -3.47 27.20 31.82
C TYR A 112 -2.79 26.50 30.64
N LEU A 113 -3.45 25.50 30.08
CA LEU A 113 -3.09 24.90 28.79
C LEU A 113 -4.24 25.07 27.81
N GLU A 114 -3.92 25.05 26.53
CA GLU A 114 -4.88 25.01 25.44
C GLU A 114 -4.82 23.64 24.81
N GLU A 115 -5.95 22.97 24.76
CA GLU A 115 -6.12 21.66 24.15
C GLU A 115 -6.89 21.80 22.85
N LEU A 116 -6.32 21.31 21.75
CA LEU A 116 -7.01 21.14 20.48
C LEU A 116 -7.17 19.65 20.19
N GLN A 117 -8.39 19.16 20.38
CA GLN A 117 -8.80 17.86 19.92
C GLN A 117 -9.36 18.00 18.50
N ARG A 118 -8.51 17.83 17.48
CA ARG A 118 -8.92 18.01 16.07
C ARG A 118 -10.03 17.05 15.60
N ARG A 119 -10.35 16.00 16.38
CA ARG A 119 -11.28 14.92 15.98
C ARG A 119 -12.01 14.37 17.21
N GLU A 120 -13.34 14.42 17.19
CA GLU A 120 -14.21 13.99 18.30
C GLU A 120 -14.17 12.49 18.59
N ALA A 121 -13.74 11.64 17.65
CA ALA A 121 -13.65 10.18 17.85
C ALA A 121 -12.39 9.55 17.22
N PHE A 122 -11.77 8.63 17.96
CA PHE A 122 -10.70 7.75 17.48
C PHE A 122 -11.17 6.86 16.32
N ARG A 123 -10.35 6.74 15.26
CA ARG A 123 -10.60 5.86 14.10
C ARG A 123 -9.62 4.69 14.13
N ALA A 124 -10.14 3.50 14.36
CA ALA A 124 -9.36 2.27 14.27
C ALA A 124 -9.19 1.89 12.79
N ARG A 125 -7.93 1.82 12.32
CA ARG A 125 -7.58 1.40 10.96
C ARG A 125 -7.46 -0.12 10.88
N LEU A 126 -8.06 -0.71 9.86
CA LEU A 126 -7.94 -2.13 9.58
C LEU A 126 -6.61 -2.39 8.87
N ARG A 127 -5.79 -3.28 9.42
CA ARG A 127 -4.51 -3.72 8.83
C ARG A 127 -4.71 -4.99 8.01
N LEU A 128 -3.65 -5.40 7.31
CA LEU A 128 -3.64 -6.64 6.55
C LEU A 128 -4.05 -7.86 7.41
N GLY A 129 -5.00 -8.66 6.90
CA GLY A 129 -5.58 -9.79 7.61
C GLY A 129 -6.87 -9.47 8.39
N MET A 130 -7.22 -8.19 8.54
CA MET A 130 -8.49 -7.74 9.13
C MET A 130 -9.49 -7.41 8.03
N GLU A 131 -10.08 -8.43 7.41
CA GLU A 131 -11.01 -8.25 6.30
C GLU A 131 -12.44 -8.05 6.82
N VAL A 132 -13.02 -6.86 6.65
CA VAL A 132 -14.43 -6.60 6.95
C VAL A 132 -15.11 -6.08 5.70
N GLY A 133 -16.03 -6.87 5.18
CA GLY A 133 -16.87 -6.48 4.05
C GLY A 133 -17.90 -5.44 4.46
N ALA A 134 -18.31 -4.62 3.50
CA ALA A 134 -19.43 -3.71 3.65
C ALA A 134 -20.40 -3.87 2.48
N ILE A 135 -21.68 -4.02 2.77
CA ILE A 135 -22.76 -3.90 1.79
C ILE A 135 -23.41 -2.53 2.00
N VAL A 136 -23.39 -1.68 0.98
CA VAL A 136 -24.06 -0.38 0.97
C VAL A 136 -25.35 -0.52 0.17
N ARG A 137 -26.49 -0.16 0.77
CA ARG A 137 -27.82 -0.18 0.16
C ARG A 137 -28.41 1.22 0.12
N SER A 138 -29.10 1.55 -0.97
CA SER A 138 -29.93 2.76 -1.04
C SER A 138 -31.12 2.68 -0.08
N ALA A 139 -31.61 3.82 0.43
CA ALA A 139 -32.80 3.88 1.29
C ALA A 139 -34.07 3.29 0.66
N GLU A 140 -34.14 3.25 -0.67
CA GLU A 140 -35.26 2.65 -1.43
C GLU A 140 -35.06 1.14 -1.69
N GLY A 141 -33.91 0.57 -1.32
CA GLY A 141 -33.63 -0.87 -1.43
C GLY A 141 -33.32 -1.40 -2.84
N GLU A 142 -33.43 -0.57 -3.88
CA GLU A 142 -33.28 -1.00 -5.28
C GLU A 142 -31.83 -1.23 -5.74
N ALA A 143 -30.86 -0.55 -5.12
CA ALA A 143 -29.45 -0.62 -5.51
C ALA A 143 -28.54 -1.04 -4.34
N THR A 144 -27.67 -2.01 -4.59
CA THR A 144 -26.69 -2.50 -3.61
C THR A 144 -25.28 -2.52 -4.20
N VAL A 145 -24.30 -2.16 -3.38
CA VAL A 145 -22.88 -2.16 -3.73
C VAL A 145 -22.10 -2.82 -2.61
N GLN A 146 -21.09 -3.61 -2.95
CA GLN A 146 -20.20 -4.25 -1.99
C GLN A 146 -18.82 -3.60 -2.01
N GLY A 147 -18.16 -3.52 -0.86
CA GLY A 147 -16.79 -3.05 -0.75
C GLY A 147 -16.17 -3.41 0.59
N ASP A 148 -15.08 -2.74 0.96
CA ASP A 148 -14.28 -3.05 2.14
C ASP A 148 -14.23 -1.90 3.13
N LEU A 149 -14.32 -2.22 4.42
CA LEU A 149 -14.09 -1.27 5.52
C LEU A 149 -12.58 -1.01 5.68
N LYS A 150 -12.18 0.26 5.65
CA LYS A 150 -10.77 0.69 5.79
C LYS A 150 -10.47 1.29 7.16
N ASP A 151 -11.40 2.07 7.69
CA ASP A 151 -11.36 2.54 9.06
C ASP A 151 -12.77 2.61 9.68
N LEU A 152 -12.82 2.53 11.02
CA LEU A 152 -14.05 2.63 11.79
C LEU A 152 -13.85 3.52 13.03
N SER A 153 -14.84 4.36 13.31
CA SER A 153 -14.99 5.11 14.56
C SER A 153 -16.41 4.98 15.09
N GLN A 154 -16.68 5.57 16.26
CA GLN A 154 -18.03 5.66 16.80
C GLN A 154 -18.97 6.56 15.96
N GLN A 155 -18.43 7.52 15.22
CA GLN A 155 -19.22 8.52 14.47
C GLN A 155 -19.23 8.29 12.95
N GLY A 156 -18.46 7.32 12.44
CA GLY A 156 -18.38 7.08 11.00
C GLY A 156 -17.32 6.07 10.61
N CYS A 157 -17.21 5.82 9.31
CA CYS A 157 -16.24 4.90 8.72
C CYS A 157 -15.68 5.43 7.40
N GLN A 158 -14.66 4.77 6.89
CA GLN A 158 -14.22 4.88 5.51
C GLN A 158 -14.37 3.53 4.82
N LEU A 159 -15.04 3.53 3.67
CA LEU A 159 -15.18 2.37 2.80
C LEU A 159 -14.39 2.57 1.51
N GLU A 160 -13.92 1.48 0.94
CA GLU A 160 -13.47 1.41 -0.44
C GLU A 160 -14.49 0.62 -1.25
N LEU A 161 -15.10 1.29 -2.24
CA LEU A 161 -16.19 0.78 -3.06
C LEU A 161 -15.76 0.70 -4.54
N PRO A 162 -16.37 -0.14 -5.38
CA PRO A 162 -16.13 -0.14 -6.81
C PRO A 162 -16.60 1.18 -7.46
N SER A 163 -16.04 1.53 -8.62
CA SER A 163 -16.41 2.74 -9.36
C SER A 163 -17.90 2.83 -9.72
N SER A 164 -18.59 1.69 -9.85
CA SER A 164 -20.04 1.62 -10.06
C SER A 164 -20.86 2.22 -8.91
N ALA A 165 -20.26 2.38 -7.72
CA ALA A 165 -20.90 3.02 -6.57
C ALA A 165 -21.17 4.52 -6.79
N ALA A 166 -20.50 5.16 -7.75
CA ALA A 166 -20.72 6.57 -8.07
C ALA A 166 -22.19 6.86 -8.37
N THR A 167 -22.87 5.97 -9.11
CA THR A 167 -24.29 6.13 -9.46
C THR A 167 -25.19 6.06 -8.23
N LEU A 168 -24.88 5.16 -7.29
CA LEU A 168 -25.62 5.02 -6.03
C LEU A 168 -25.42 6.25 -5.13
N LEU A 169 -24.22 6.83 -5.13
CA LEU A 169 -23.83 7.93 -4.25
C LEU A 169 -24.08 9.34 -4.82
N ALA A 170 -24.44 9.46 -6.10
CA ALA A 170 -24.64 10.74 -6.78
C ALA A 170 -25.84 11.54 -6.25
N ALA A 171 -26.85 10.87 -5.71
CA ALA A 171 -27.89 11.49 -4.93
C ALA A 171 -27.44 11.47 -3.46
N ALA A 172 -27.25 12.62 -2.82
CA ALA A 172 -26.83 12.74 -1.42
C ALA A 172 -27.93 12.22 -0.46
N VAL A 173 -28.13 10.91 -0.47
CA VAL A 173 -29.19 10.18 0.22
C VAL A 173 -28.57 9.40 1.38
N LEU A 174 -29.35 9.24 2.43
CA LEU A 174 -29.05 8.34 3.53
C LEU A 174 -28.92 6.91 3.01
N VAL A 175 -27.81 6.24 3.30
CA VAL A 175 -27.58 4.85 2.90
C VAL A 175 -27.59 3.94 4.12
N GLU A 176 -27.95 2.68 3.92
CA GLU A 176 -27.77 1.63 4.91
C GLU A 176 -26.45 0.90 4.62
N ILE A 177 -25.58 0.79 5.62
CA ILE A 177 -24.32 0.07 5.54
C ILE A 177 -24.39 -1.16 6.44
N GLU A 178 -24.16 -2.34 5.89
CA GLU A 178 -24.04 -3.60 6.61
C GLU A 178 -22.58 -4.07 6.62
N PHE A 179 -21.93 -4.00 7.78
CA PHE A 179 -20.59 -4.57 8.01
C PHE A 179 -20.69 -6.08 8.20
N CYS A 180 -19.85 -6.82 7.48
CA CYS A 180 -19.78 -8.28 7.46
C CYS A 180 -18.40 -8.71 7.98
N PHE A 181 -18.34 -9.17 9.24
CA PHE A 181 -17.10 -9.66 9.84
C PHE A 181 -16.84 -11.14 9.50
N PRO A 182 -15.57 -11.59 9.46
CA PRO A 182 -15.18 -12.96 9.09
C PRO A 182 -15.80 -14.07 9.94
N ASN A 183 -16.13 -13.77 11.19
CA ASN A 183 -16.76 -14.73 12.10
C ASN A 183 -18.28 -14.89 11.90
N GLY A 184 -18.85 -14.21 10.90
CA GLY A 184 -20.29 -14.20 10.61
C GLY A 184 -21.07 -13.08 11.30
N THR A 185 -20.42 -12.24 12.12
CA THR A 185 -21.07 -11.07 12.75
C THR A 185 -21.48 -10.07 11.66
N ARG A 186 -22.75 -9.67 11.67
CA ARG A 186 -23.29 -8.62 10.80
C ARG A 186 -23.76 -7.45 11.64
N PHE A 187 -23.48 -6.24 11.17
CA PHE A 187 -23.92 -5.01 11.83
C PHE A 187 -24.39 -3.98 10.82
N THR A 188 -25.58 -3.46 11.02
CA THR A 188 -26.21 -2.52 10.10
C THR A 188 -26.36 -1.14 10.74
N ILE A 189 -26.04 -0.09 9.98
CA ILE A 189 -26.13 1.29 10.41
C ILE A 189 -26.49 2.23 9.25
N GLN A 190 -27.23 3.30 9.56
CA GLN A 190 -27.51 4.35 8.59
C GLN A 190 -26.35 5.35 8.55
N ALA A 191 -25.99 5.80 7.35
CA ALA A 191 -24.89 6.71 7.18
C ALA A 191 -25.08 7.66 5.99
N LEU A 192 -24.45 8.83 6.07
CA LEU A 192 -24.38 9.82 5.00
C LEU A 192 -22.98 9.85 4.38
N PRO A 193 -22.85 9.80 3.05
CA PRO A 193 -21.57 10.02 2.39
C PRO A 193 -21.12 11.48 2.58
N ARG A 194 -19.85 11.69 2.96
CA ARG A 194 -19.28 13.03 3.26
C ARG A 194 -18.18 13.43 2.30
N HIS A 195 -17.26 12.52 2.00
CA HIS A 195 -16.18 12.75 1.06
C HIS A 195 -16.00 11.53 0.17
N THR A 196 -15.86 11.78 -1.13
CA THR A 196 -15.62 10.74 -2.13
C THR A 196 -14.34 11.11 -2.87
N VAL A 197 -13.37 10.22 -2.83
CA VAL A 197 -12.11 10.34 -3.58
C VAL A 197 -12.07 9.20 -4.58
N ALA A 198 -12.03 9.55 -5.86
CA ALA A 198 -11.82 8.57 -6.91
C ALA A 198 -10.33 8.23 -7.00
N ASP A 199 -10.03 6.94 -6.98
CA ASP A 199 -8.69 6.39 -7.21
C ASP A 199 -8.69 5.75 -8.61
N SER A 200 -8.20 6.50 -9.60
CA SER A 200 -8.16 6.08 -11.00
C SER A 200 -7.29 4.85 -11.22
N ASP A 201 -6.22 4.70 -10.44
CA ASP A 201 -5.25 3.60 -10.59
C ASP A 201 -5.80 2.30 -10.00
N ARG A 202 -6.68 2.42 -9.01
CA ARG A 202 -7.37 1.31 -8.37
C ARG A 202 -8.77 1.06 -8.91
N GLN A 203 -9.29 1.86 -9.84
CA GLN A 203 -10.70 1.78 -10.28
C GLN A 203 -11.71 1.71 -9.10
N ALA A 204 -11.40 2.42 -8.02
CA ALA A 204 -12.16 2.36 -6.77
C ALA A 204 -12.49 3.76 -6.25
N LEU A 205 -13.52 3.83 -5.41
CA LEU A 205 -13.97 5.02 -4.72
C LEU A 205 -13.67 4.84 -3.23
N LYS A 206 -12.86 5.72 -2.67
CA LYS A 206 -12.73 5.83 -1.21
C LYS A 206 -13.79 6.80 -0.73
N VAL A 207 -14.73 6.31 0.07
CA VAL A 207 -15.90 7.08 0.52
C VAL A 207 -15.92 7.10 2.04
N GLY A 208 -15.91 8.30 2.60
CA GLY A 208 -16.13 8.51 4.02
C GLY A 208 -17.61 8.65 4.33
N PHE A 209 -18.08 7.88 5.30
CA PHE A 209 -19.46 7.91 5.78
C PHE A 209 -19.52 8.43 7.21
N GLN A 210 -20.54 9.24 7.50
CA GLN A 210 -20.91 9.69 8.85
C GLN A 210 -22.16 8.93 9.28
N PHE A 211 -22.13 8.34 10.47
CA PHE A 211 -23.27 7.58 10.98
C PHE A 211 -24.38 8.49 11.49
N GLU A 212 -25.63 8.11 11.21
CA GLU A 212 -26.84 8.83 11.58
C GLU A 212 -27.85 7.87 12.21
N ASN A 213 -28.79 8.40 13.02
CA ASN A 213 -29.94 7.68 13.56
C ASN A 213 -29.65 6.33 14.26
N TYR A 214 -28.49 6.19 14.93
CA TYR A 214 -28.13 4.97 15.64
C TYR A 214 -28.59 4.98 17.11
N THR A 215 -28.93 3.79 17.62
CA THR A 215 -29.36 3.58 19.00
C THR A 215 -28.19 3.46 19.97
N ALA A 216 -28.43 3.62 21.27
CA ALA A 216 -27.44 3.38 22.33
C ALA A 216 -26.91 1.92 22.36
N GLU A 217 -27.64 0.95 21.79
CA GLU A 217 -27.12 -0.40 21.59
C GLU A 217 -26.13 -0.48 20.43
N GLN A 218 -26.45 0.18 19.31
CA GLN A 218 -25.56 0.27 18.15
C GLN A 218 -24.27 1.04 18.49
N GLU A 219 -24.37 2.11 19.26
CA GLU A 219 -23.22 2.87 19.76
C GLU A 219 -22.26 1.99 20.59
N ARG A 220 -22.79 1.18 21.51
CA ARG A 220 -22.00 0.23 22.29
C ARG A 220 -21.34 -0.84 21.42
N LYS A 221 -22.03 -1.33 20.39
CA LYS A 221 -21.47 -2.29 19.42
C LYS A 221 -20.36 -1.65 18.57
N LEU A 222 -20.55 -0.41 18.11
CA LEU A 222 -19.51 0.34 17.40
C LEU A 222 -18.27 0.53 18.28
N TRP A 223 -18.45 0.93 19.54
CA TRP A 223 -17.35 1.05 20.49
C TRP A 223 -16.58 -0.27 20.64
N PHE A 224 -17.30 -1.38 20.76
CA PHE A 224 -16.71 -2.72 20.83
C PHE A 224 -15.92 -3.05 19.56
N PHE A 225 -16.47 -2.81 18.36
CA PHE A 225 -15.76 -3.06 17.11
C PHE A 225 -14.51 -2.20 16.97
N VAL A 226 -14.59 -0.91 17.29
CA VAL A 226 -13.44 0.01 17.24
C VAL A 226 -12.33 -0.47 18.18
N ARG A 227 -12.68 -0.83 19.42
CA ARG A 227 -11.73 -1.39 20.41
C ARG A 227 -11.09 -2.67 19.93
N GLU A 228 -11.87 -3.55 19.30
CA GLU A 228 -11.38 -4.85 18.86
C GLU A 228 -10.50 -4.73 17.60
N ILE A 229 -10.83 -3.81 16.69
CA ILE A 229 -9.97 -3.43 15.56
C ILE A 229 -8.65 -2.83 16.08
N GLU A 230 -8.71 -1.90 17.04
CA GLU A 230 -7.52 -1.33 17.67
C GLU A 230 -6.64 -2.41 18.31
N ARG A 231 -7.27 -3.29 19.10
CA ARG A 231 -6.59 -4.39 19.79
C ARG A 231 -5.92 -5.32 18.80
N GLU A 232 -6.62 -5.72 17.73
CA GLU A 232 -6.04 -6.62 16.72
C GLU A 232 -4.94 -5.91 15.91
N SER A 233 -5.12 -4.64 15.57
CA SER A 233 -4.13 -3.81 14.88
C SER A 233 -2.83 -3.64 15.70
N SER A 234 -2.94 -3.52 17.02
CA SER A 234 -1.79 -3.42 17.93
C SER A 234 -0.91 -4.68 17.99
N ARG A 235 -1.42 -5.84 17.52
CA ARG A 235 -0.62 -7.08 17.42
C ARG A 235 0.41 -7.03 16.29
N TYR A 236 0.28 -6.07 15.37
CA TYR A 236 1.12 -5.93 14.18
C TYR A 236 2.14 -4.77 14.26
N GLY A 237 2.31 -4.11 15.42
CA GLY A 237 3.29 -3.03 15.62
C GLY A 237 4.62 -3.50 16.24
N ASP A 238 5.62 -2.62 16.29
CA ASP A 238 6.98 -2.89 16.82
C ASP A 238 6.98 -3.32 18.31
N ASP A 239 5.92 -3.00 19.05
CA ASP A 239 5.67 -3.40 20.44
C ASP A 239 4.73 -4.62 20.51
N ALA A 240 4.96 -5.61 19.64
CA ALA A 240 4.11 -6.79 19.51
C ALA A 240 4.08 -7.61 20.81
N ASP A 241 3.01 -7.44 21.59
CA ASP A 241 2.73 -8.21 22.80
C ASP A 241 2.35 -9.66 22.43
N VAL A 242 3.37 -10.53 22.38
CA VAL A 242 3.32 -11.94 21.93
C VAL A 242 2.30 -12.80 22.71
N GLY A 243 1.76 -12.31 23.83
CA GLY A 243 0.81 -13.01 24.69
C GLY A 243 -0.69 -12.82 24.40
N ARG A 244 -1.10 -11.94 23.47
CA ARG A 244 -2.54 -11.64 23.27
C ARG A 244 -3.22 -12.58 22.26
N LEU A 245 -4.36 -13.16 22.68
CA LEU A 245 -5.19 -14.03 21.84
C LEU A 245 -5.81 -13.25 20.66
N PRO A 246 -5.92 -13.88 19.46
CA PRO A 246 -6.55 -13.26 18.29
C PRO A 246 -8.01 -12.93 18.54
N SER A 247 -8.48 -11.82 17.96
CA SER A 247 -9.90 -11.48 17.98
C SER A 247 -10.77 -12.55 17.36
N MET A 248 -11.88 -12.86 18.05
CA MET A 248 -12.91 -13.72 17.49
C MET A 248 -13.65 -13.07 16.33
N LEU A 249 -13.61 -11.73 16.16
CA LEU A 249 -14.23 -11.05 15.01
C LEU A 249 -13.54 -11.39 13.69
N PHE A 250 -12.21 -11.53 13.72
CA PHE A 250 -11.38 -11.78 12.55
C PHE A 250 -11.05 -13.26 12.34
N GLN A 251 -11.62 -14.16 13.15
CA GLN A 251 -11.49 -15.60 12.97
C GLN A 251 -12.59 -16.15 12.06
N SER A 252 -12.22 -16.82 10.98
CA SER A 252 -13.16 -17.44 10.06
C SER A 252 -13.78 -18.69 10.69
N GLN A 253 -15.12 -18.78 10.77
CA GLN A 253 -15.79 -20.01 11.19
C GLN A 253 -15.86 -21.01 10.03
N ALA A 254 -15.21 -22.17 10.21
CA ALA A 254 -15.33 -23.31 9.34
C ALA A 254 -16.62 -24.11 9.65
N ALA A 255 -17.78 -23.59 9.22
CA ALA A 255 -18.99 -24.35 8.85
C ALA A 255 -20.19 -23.39 8.73
N GLY A 256 -20.71 -23.20 7.51
CA GLY A 256 -22.06 -22.66 7.27
C GLY A 256 -22.22 -21.14 7.12
N ALA A 257 -21.15 -20.34 7.06
CA ALA A 257 -21.27 -18.89 6.99
C ALA A 257 -21.56 -18.36 5.55
N VAL A 258 -22.45 -17.38 5.50
CA VAL A 258 -22.89 -16.60 4.32
C VAL A 258 -21.70 -16.06 3.51
N ALA A 259 -21.87 -15.94 2.18
CA ALA A 259 -20.84 -15.52 1.23
C ALA A 259 -20.01 -14.32 1.73
N PRO A 260 -18.66 -14.39 1.63
CA PRO A 260 -17.80 -13.29 2.03
C PRO A 260 -18.08 -12.05 1.15
N VAL A 261 -18.26 -10.91 1.81
CA VAL A 261 -18.47 -9.61 1.19
C VAL A 261 -17.14 -8.85 1.23
N GLY A 262 -16.73 -8.23 0.14
CA GLY A 262 -15.50 -7.44 0.06
C GLY A 262 -14.86 -7.47 -1.34
N ARG A 263 -13.95 -6.54 -1.63
CA ARG A 263 -13.29 -6.41 -2.95
C ARG A 263 -12.44 -7.65 -3.28
N ARG A 264 -11.94 -8.33 -2.26
CA ARG A 264 -11.27 -9.65 -2.36
C ARG A 264 -12.22 -10.79 -2.03
N ASN A 265 -13.37 -10.86 -2.71
CA ASN A 265 -14.14 -12.09 -2.73
C ASN A 265 -13.25 -13.19 -3.31
N LEU A 266 -12.75 -14.10 -2.48
CA LEU A 266 -11.86 -15.19 -2.91
C LEU A 266 -12.50 -16.09 -3.99
N GLN A 267 -13.83 -16.04 -4.15
CA GLN A 267 -14.53 -16.75 -5.23
C GLN A 267 -14.36 -16.09 -6.60
N ALA A 268 -14.07 -14.78 -6.65
CA ALA A 268 -13.82 -14.04 -7.90
C ALA A 268 -12.48 -14.43 -8.57
N TYR A 269 -11.56 -15.04 -7.81
CA TYR A 269 -10.31 -15.57 -8.35
C TYR A 269 -10.52 -16.98 -8.91
N PRO A 270 -10.34 -17.18 -10.23
CA PRO A 270 -10.83 -18.38 -10.91
C PRO A 270 -10.05 -19.66 -10.59
N THR A 271 -8.80 -19.55 -10.13
CA THR A 271 -7.96 -20.72 -9.83
C THR A 271 -7.52 -20.76 -8.36
N PRO A 272 -7.28 -21.94 -7.78
CA PRO A 272 -6.72 -22.05 -6.43
C PRO A 272 -5.39 -21.31 -6.27
N MET A 273 -4.54 -21.33 -7.31
CA MET A 273 -3.28 -20.59 -7.32
C MET A 273 -3.52 -19.07 -7.30
N ALA A 274 -4.47 -18.57 -8.09
CA ALA A 274 -4.85 -17.15 -8.08
C ALA A 274 -5.40 -16.71 -6.71
N ARG A 275 -6.20 -17.53 -6.04
CA ARG A 275 -6.70 -17.24 -4.67
C ARG A 275 -5.57 -17.11 -3.65
N ARG A 276 -4.52 -17.91 -3.78
CA ARG A 276 -3.35 -17.85 -2.90
C ARG A 276 -2.48 -16.65 -3.24
N LEU A 277 -2.25 -16.38 -4.52
CA LEU A 277 -1.53 -15.20 -4.99
C LEU A 277 -2.23 -13.89 -4.61
N ALA A 278 -3.56 -13.87 -4.60
CA ALA A 278 -4.37 -12.73 -4.17
C ALA A 278 -4.09 -12.30 -2.72
N ARG A 279 -3.64 -13.22 -1.85
CA ARG A 279 -3.20 -12.85 -0.48
C ARG A 279 -1.93 -12.00 -0.51
N VAL A 280 -0.99 -12.34 -1.40
CA VAL A 280 0.23 -11.56 -1.64
C VAL A 280 -0.13 -10.23 -2.29
N ALA A 281 -1.07 -10.22 -3.23
CA ALA A 281 -1.60 -8.98 -3.82
C ALA A 281 -2.21 -8.07 -2.74
N GLY A 282 -2.96 -8.65 -1.80
CA GLY A 282 -3.54 -7.89 -0.71
C GLY A 282 -2.56 -7.28 0.26
N TYR A 283 -1.44 -7.95 0.51
CA TYR A 283 -0.31 -7.36 1.21
C TYR A 283 0.23 -6.12 0.47
N LEU A 284 0.50 -6.24 -0.84
CA LEU A 284 1.08 -5.14 -1.61
C LEU A 284 0.14 -3.94 -1.72
N ASP A 285 -1.16 -4.18 -1.87
CA ASP A 285 -2.16 -3.13 -1.88
C ASP A 285 -2.26 -2.40 -0.53
N ALA A 286 -2.17 -3.15 0.58
CA ALA A 286 -2.10 -2.57 1.92
C ALA A 286 -0.82 -1.75 2.10
N GLN A 287 0.34 -2.27 1.68
CA GLN A 287 1.59 -1.50 1.74
C GLN A 287 1.54 -0.23 0.89
N LEU A 288 0.91 -0.28 -0.28
CA LEU A 288 0.72 0.92 -1.10
C LEU A 288 -0.10 1.99 -0.37
N LEU A 289 -1.11 1.60 0.42
CA LEU A 289 -1.88 2.53 1.27
C LEU A 289 -1.05 3.09 2.42
N GLU A 290 -0.26 2.24 3.09
CA GLU A 290 0.62 2.64 4.19
C GLU A 290 1.69 3.63 3.72
N LEU A 291 2.33 3.36 2.57
CA LEU A 291 3.26 4.28 1.94
C LEU A 291 2.62 5.66 1.69
N GLN A 292 1.40 5.69 1.15
CA GLN A 292 0.65 6.93 0.91
C GLN A 292 0.33 7.70 2.21
N GLN A 293 0.31 7.02 3.36
CA GLN A 293 0.11 7.61 4.67
C GLN A 293 1.42 8.08 5.31
N GLY A 294 2.55 7.81 4.67
CA GLY A 294 3.88 8.19 5.13
C GLY A 294 4.58 7.12 5.96
N ASP A 295 4.02 5.90 6.03
CA ASP A 295 4.63 4.77 6.71
C ASP A 295 5.69 4.08 5.83
N ASP A 296 6.53 3.26 6.45
CA ASP A 296 7.56 2.46 5.77
C ASP A 296 7.02 1.07 5.36
N ILE A 297 7.76 0.36 4.51
CA ILE A 297 7.43 -1.03 4.18
C ILE A 297 7.69 -1.92 5.41
N ASP A 298 6.69 -2.72 5.80
CA ASP A 298 6.83 -3.69 6.88
C ASP A 298 7.80 -4.82 6.45
N SER A 299 8.99 -4.83 7.06
CA SER A 299 10.04 -5.78 6.71
C SER A 299 9.69 -7.23 7.02
N VAL A 300 8.91 -7.48 8.08
CA VAL A 300 8.53 -8.83 8.52
C VAL A 300 7.45 -9.39 7.61
N GLN A 301 6.45 -8.57 7.27
CA GLN A 301 5.38 -8.95 6.35
C GLN A 301 5.93 -9.12 4.93
N LEU A 302 6.82 -8.24 4.47
CA LEU A 302 7.49 -8.41 3.18
C LEU A 302 8.21 -9.75 3.10
N SER A 303 8.95 -10.09 4.16
CA SER A 303 9.70 -11.34 4.29
C SER A 303 8.79 -12.57 4.19
N ARG A 304 7.66 -12.57 4.93
CA ARG A 304 6.67 -13.65 4.91
C ARG A 304 6.01 -13.82 3.56
N HIS A 305 5.62 -12.72 2.91
CA HIS A 305 4.95 -12.77 1.62
C HIS A 305 5.90 -13.14 0.47
N ALA A 306 7.18 -12.78 0.57
CA ALA A 306 8.21 -13.26 -0.35
C ALA A 306 8.46 -14.76 -0.21
N ASP A 307 8.49 -15.29 1.03
CA ASP A 307 8.55 -16.74 1.26
C ASP A 307 7.32 -17.46 0.69
N MET A 308 6.12 -16.90 0.89
CA MET A 308 4.88 -17.43 0.31
C MET A 308 4.96 -17.47 -1.22
N LEU A 309 5.43 -16.39 -1.86
CA LEU A 309 5.54 -16.34 -3.32
C LEU A 309 6.55 -17.38 -3.85
N ILE A 310 7.68 -17.58 -3.16
CA ILE A 310 8.64 -18.64 -3.47
C ILE A 310 8.00 -20.01 -3.35
N GLN A 311 7.24 -20.26 -2.26
CA GLN A 311 6.57 -21.54 -2.08
C GLN A 311 5.58 -21.83 -3.21
N LEU A 312 4.78 -20.83 -3.63
CA LEU A 312 3.87 -20.97 -4.78
C LEU A 312 4.64 -21.29 -6.07
N ALA A 313 5.81 -20.66 -6.27
CA ALA A 313 6.65 -20.88 -7.44
C ALA A 313 7.27 -22.29 -7.46
N GLU A 314 7.65 -22.81 -6.29
CA GLU A 314 8.20 -24.16 -6.13
C GLU A 314 7.14 -25.26 -6.29
N GLU A 315 5.89 -24.99 -5.90
CA GLU A 315 4.78 -25.91 -6.08
C GLU A 315 4.39 -26.07 -7.56
N ASP A 316 4.16 -24.96 -8.26
CA ASP A 316 3.78 -24.96 -9.69
C ASP A 316 4.00 -23.59 -10.34
N ILE A 317 5.16 -23.41 -10.96
CA ILE A 317 5.52 -22.14 -11.62
C ILE A 317 4.62 -21.81 -12.82
N GLU A 318 4.11 -22.80 -13.56
CA GLU A 318 3.22 -22.53 -14.69
C GLU A 318 1.84 -22.07 -14.20
N ALA A 319 1.28 -22.74 -13.18
CA ALA A 319 0.04 -22.27 -12.56
C ALA A 319 0.21 -20.88 -11.94
N LEU A 320 1.37 -20.57 -11.34
CA LEU A 320 1.65 -19.25 -10.79
C LEU A 320 1.77 -18.19 -11.89
N LEU A 321 2.44 -18.49 -13.01
CA LEU A 321 2.50 -17.61 -14.18
C LEU A 321 1.11 -17.35 -14.77
N PHE A 322 0.24 -18.36 -14.82
CA PHE A 322 -1.15 -18.16 -15.24
C PHE A 322 -1.93 -17.31 -14.22
N ALA A 323 -1.71 -17.53 -12.92
CA ALA A 323 -2.39 -16.82 -11.85
C ALA A 323 -2.13 -15.31 -11.84
N THR A 324 -0.97 -14.84 -12.32
CA THR A 324 -0.71 -13.39 -12.44
C THR A 324 -1.69 -12.69 -13.38
N ARG A 325 -2.24 -13.41 -14.37
CA ARG A 325 -3.26 -12.90 -15.31
C ARG A 325 -4.66 -12.88 -14.69
N CYS A 326 -4.88 -13.62 -13.60
CA CYS A 326 -6.15 -13.70 -12.88
C CYS A 326 -6.34 -12.60 -11.83
N LEU A 327 -5.47 -11.57 -11.81
CA LEU A 327 -5.48 -10.50 -10.81
C LEU A 327 -6.15 -9.21 -11.31
N GLY A 328 -7.03 -9.28 -12.32
CA GLY A 328 -7.57 -8.10 -13.02
C GLY A 328 -8.26 -7.06 -12.12
N GLN A 329 -8.73 -7.46 -10.94
CA GLN A 329 -9.35 -6.60 -9.93
C GLN A 329 -8.37 -5.89 -8.98
N GLU A 330 -7.11 -6.31 -8.96
CA GLU A 330 -6.06 -5.72 -8.13
C GLU A 330 -5.45 -4.47 -8.81
N PRO A 331 -4.95 -3.51 -8.03
CA PRO A 331 -4.35 -2.28 -8.57
C PRO A 331 -3.24 -2.56 -9.59
N MET A 332 -3.05 -1.63 -10.52
CA MET A 332 -2.04 -1.77 -11.56
C MET A 332 -0.64 -2.07 -10.95
N LEU A 333 -0.14 -1.21 -10.06
CA LEU A 333 1.18 -1.37 -9.46
C LEU A 333 1.37 -2.74 -8.76
N VAL A 334 0.31 -3.26 -8.15
CA VAL A 334 0.31 -4.58 -7.49
C VAL A 334 0.44 -5.70 -8.51
N ARG A 335 -0.38 -5.68 -9.57
CA ARG A 335 -0.31 -6.67 -10.66
C ARG A 335 1.08 -6.70 -11.30
N HIS A 336 1.64 -5.53 -11.58
CA HIS A 336 2.97 -5.41 -12.19
C HIS A 336 4.07 -5.94 -11.26
N GLY A 337 4.09 -5.52 -9.99
CA GLY A 337 5.08 -6.01 -9.02
C GLY A 337 5.06 -7.53 -8.90
N LEU A 338 3.87 -8.15 -8.84
CA LEU A 338 3.73 -9.61 -8.84
C LEU A 338 4.13 -10.25 -10.17
N GLY A 339 3.75 -9.66 -11.30
CA GLY A 339 4.16 -10.10 -12.63
C GLY A 339 5.69 -10.18 -12.73
N VAL A 340 6.38 -9.09 -12.40
CA VAL A 340 7.85 -9.01 -12.43
C VAL A 340 8.48 -10.02 -11.45
N ALA A 341 7.98 -10.10 -10.22
CA ALA A 341 8.51 -11.03 -9.22
C ALA A 341 8.39 -12.50 -9.66
N VAL A 342 7.23 -12.91 -10.19
CA VAL A 342 7.01 -14.28 -10.68
C VAL A 342 7.89 -14.59 -11.90
N HIS A 343 8.04 -13.66 -12.84
CA HIS A 343 8.89 -13.87 -14.02
C HIS A 343 10.39 -13.93 -13.65
N LEU A 344 10.84 -13.13 -12.68
CA LEU A 344 12.20 -13.22 -12.14
C LEU A 344 12.44 -14.57 -11.47
N LEU A 345 11.50 -15.06 -10.66
CA LEU A 345 11.58 -16.40 -10.07
C LEU A 345 11.58 -17.50 -11.14
N ALA A 346 10.79 -17.35 -12.21
CA ALA A 346 10.76 -18.32 -13.31
C ALA A 346 12.06 -18.35 -14.14
N LEU A 347 12.80 -17.24 -14.21
CA LEU A 347 14.11 -17.15 -14.87
C LEU A 347 15.27 -17.57 -13.97
N ALA A 348 15.23 -17.21 -12.70
CA ALA A 348 16.24 -17.58 -11.70
C ALA A 348 16.03 -19.01 -11.23
N SER A 349 16.65 -19.98 -11.92
CA SER A 349 16.56 -21.39 -11.56
C SER A 349 16.92 -21.64 -10.10
N SER A 350 16.08 -22.39 -9.40
CA SER A 350 16.25 -22.79 -7.98
C SER A 350 17.58 -23.48 -7.70
N ASN A 351 18.16 -24.15 -8.69
CA ASN A 351 19.43 -24.86 -8.56
C ASN A 351 20.66 -23.95 -8.69
N SER A 352 20.47 -22.70 -9.15
CA SER A 352 21.57 -21.78 -9.49
C SER A 352 21.65 -20.55 -8.57
N VAL A 353 20.57 -20.23 -7.87
CA VAL A 353 20.48 -19.03 -7.03
C VAL A 353 20.12 -19.43 -5.60
N PRO A 354 20.92 -19.05 -4.59
CA PRO A 354 20.61 -19.33 -3.18
C PRO A 354 19.22 -18.83 -2.78
N ARG A 355 18.55 -19.56 -1.89
CA ARG A 355 17.17 -19.26 -1.47
C ARG A 355 17.02 -17.82 -0.96
N ASP A 356 17.96 -17.34 -0.16
CA ASP A 356 17.91 -15.99 0.43
C ASP A 356 18.04 -14.90 -0.65
N VAL A 357 18.87 -15.13 -1.66
CA VAL A 357 19.01 -14.23 -2.81
C VAL A 357 17.72 -14.22 -3.62
N ARG A 358 17.10 -15.38 -3.89
CA ARG A 358 15.80 -15.44 -4.56
C ARG A 358 14.71 -14.74 -3.76
N LYS A 359 14.74 -14.87 -2.42
CA LYS A 359 13.78 -14.20 -1.52
C LYS A 359 13.93 -12.69 -1.57
N ALA A 360 15.15 -12.19 -1.46
CA ALA A 360 15.42 -10.77 -1.61
C ALA A 360 15.03 -10.25 -3.00
N MET A 361 15.26 -11.04 -4.06
CA MET A 361 14.88 -10.71 -5.43
C MET A 361 13.35 -10.63 -5.59
N ALA A 362 12.62 -11.64 -5.11
CA ALA A 362 11.16 -11.66 -5.14
C ALA A 362 10.56 -10.49 -4.35
N ALA A 363 11.03 -10.25 -3.13
CA ALA A 363 10.60 -9.14 -2.30
C ALA A 363 10.86 -7.78 -2.94
N SER A 364 12.06 -7.57 -3.47
CA SER A 364 12.43 -6.32 -4.15
C SER A 364 11.56 -6.09 -5.38
N ALA A 365 11.31 -7.14 -6.18
CA ALA A 365 10.48 -7.06 -7.37
C ALA A 365 9.00 -6.80 -7.04
N MET A 366 8.47 -7.40 -5.96
CA MET A 366 7.11 -7.17 -5.52
C MET A 366 6.83 -5.69 -5.22
N VAL A 367 7.82 -4.99 -4.65
CA VAL A 367 7.64 -3.60 -4.18
C VAL A 367 8.25 -2.53 -5.08
N HIS A 368 9.07 -2.89 -6.07
CA HIS A 368 9.94 -1.95 -6.81
C HIS A 368 9.22 -0.70 -7.36
N ASP A 369 7.95 -0.85 -7.71
CA ASP A 369 7.14 0.19 -8.35
C ASP A 369 6.11 0.83 -7.40
N LEU A 370 6.03 0.38 -6.14
CA LEU A 370 5.08 0.95 -5.17
C LEU A 370 5.37 2.41 -4.83
N GLY A 371 6.62 2.86 -5.01
CA GLY A 371 6.98 4.27 -4.92
C GLY A 371 6.18 5.17 -5.87
N LYS A 372 5.66 4.62 -6.99
CA LYS A 372 4.81 5.39 -7.92
C LYS A 372 3.51 5.85 -7.28
N GLY A 373 3.04 5.16 -6.24
CA GLY A 373 1.89 5.58 -5.45
C GLY A 373 2.12 6.81 -4.57
N LEU A 374 3.38 7.24 -4.43
CA LEU A 374 3.79 8.45 -3.70
C LEU A 374 3.89 9.68 -4.60
N LEU A 375 3.75 9.50 -5.91
CA LEU A 375 3.83 10.58 -6.89
C LEU A 375 2.53 11.41 -6.92
N PRO A 376 2.56 12.65 -7.43
CA PRO A 376 1.38 13.48 -7.57
C PRO A 376 0.25 12.79 -8.36
N PRO A 377 -1.02 12.91 -7.91
CA PRO A 377 -2.16 12.36 -8.62
C PRO A 377 -2.22 12.83 -10.08
N GLY A 378 -2.55 11.91 -11.00
CA GLY A 378 -2.68 12.20 -12.42
C GLY A 378 -1.41 12.06 -13.25
N LEU A 379 -0.22 11.97 -12.64
CA LEU A 379 1.03 11.76 -13.37
C LEU A 379 1.03 10.41 -14.12
N LEU A 380 0.55 9.34 -13.45
CA LEU A 380 0.47 8.00 -14.04
C LEU A 380 -0.69 7.86 -15.06
N ALA A 381 -1.66 8.77 -15.01
CA ALA A 381 -2.82 8.79 -15.90
C ALA A 381 -2.59 9.66 -17.15
N ALA A 382 -1.47 10.38 -17.24
CA ALA A 382 -1.18 11.27 -18.34
C ALA A 382 -0.90 10.48 -19.64
N GLU A 383 -1.51 10.91 -20.75
CA GLU A 383 -1.25 10.36 -22.10
C GLU A 383 0.10 10.78 -22.66
N SER A 384 0.71 11.83 -22.12
CA SER A 384 2.08 12.23 -22.44
C SER A 384 2.72 12.94 -21.25
N LEU A 385 4.03 12.76 -21.11
CA LEU A 385 4.84 13.42 -20.10
C LEU A 385 5.88 14.32 -20.78
N GLY A 386 5.96 15.56 -20.33
CA GLY A 386 7.09 16.43 -20.66
C GLY A 386 8.33 16.07 -19.83
N PRO A 387 9.49 16.72 -20.07
CA PRO A 387 10.72 16.46 -19.33
C PRO A 387 10.56 16.55 -17.80
N GLU A 388 9.82 17.55 -17.31
CA GLU A 388 9.51 17.69 -15.88
C GLU A 388 8.65 16.54 -15.33
N GLY A 389 7.70 16.06 -16.15
CA GLY A 389 6.87 14.91 -15.80
C GLY A 389 7.69 13.63 -15.68
N TYR A 390 8.64 13.42 -16.60
CA TYR A 390 9.59 12.30 -16.51
C TYR A 390 10.52 12.43 -15.30
N ALA A 391 11.05 13.64 -15.02
CA ALA A 391 11.87 13.87 -13.84
C ALA A 391 11.11 13.49 -12.54
N ARG A 392 9.85 13.93 -12.42
CA ARG A 392 8.98 13.54 -11.31
C ARG A 392 8.68 12.05 -11.29
N LEU A 393 8.46 11.42 -12.45
CA LEU A 393 8.25 9.98 -12.53
C LEU A 393 9.46 9.24 -11.96
N HIS A 394 10.69 9.65 -12.25
CA HIS A 394 11.91 9.00 -11.78
C HIS A 394 12.09 9.06 -10.26
N GLU A 395 11.52 10.07 -9.59
CA GLU A 395 11.60 10.25 -8.12
C GLU A 395 11.04 9.05 -7.34
N HIS A 396 10.13 8.25 -7.93
CA HIS A 396 9.52 7.11 -7.27
C HIS A 396 10.54 6.10 -6.72
N VAL A 397 11.69 5.96 -7.39
CA VAL A 397 12.74 5.02 -6.97
C VAL A 397 13.34 5.50 -5.65
N GLY A 398 13.75 6.78 -5.59
CA GLY A 398 14.32 7.38 -4.38
C GLY A 398 13.31 7.41 -3.23
N LEU A 399 12.04 7.75 -3.53
CA LEU A 399 10.96 7.73 -2.57
C LEU A 399 10.76 6.33 -1.98
N LEU A 400 10.75 5.27 -2.81
CA LEU A 400 10.63 3.90 -2.30
C LEU A 400 11.85 3.47 -1.50
N GLN A 401 13.07 3.81 -1.94
CA GLN A 401 14.29 3.46 -1.21
C GLN A 401 14.32 4.02 0.21
N GLN A 402 13.80 5.25 0.41
CA GLN A 402 13.66 5.85 1.75
C GLN A 402 12.73 5.03 2.66
N ARG A 403 11.74 4.33 2.09
CA ARG A 403 10.73 3.52 2.79
C ARG A 403 11.14 2.07 3.02
N LEU A 404 12.32 1.67 2.54
CA LEU A 404 12.88 0.32 2.71
C LEU A 404 13.95 0.24 3.81
N GLY A 405 14.20 1.32 4.56
CA GLY A 405 15.27 1.40 5.56
C GLY A 405 15.17 0.33 6.68
N SER A 406 13.97 -0.11 7.01
CA SER A 406 13.70 -1.18 7.99
C SER A 406 13.98 -2.59 7.45
N CYS A 407 14.12 -2.77 6.13
CA CYS A 407 14.24 -4.07 5.47
C CYS A 407 15.69 -4.60 5.41
N GLN A 408 16.38 -4.64 6.56
CA GLN A 408 17.81 -5.00 6.66
C GLN A 408 18.16 -6.41 6.15
N TRP A 409 17.18 -7.31 6.08
CA TRP A 409 17.36 -8.66 5.56
C TRP A 409 17.45 -8.71 4.03
N LEU A 410 17.04 -7.65 3.32
CA LEU A 410 17.25 -7.54 1.89
C LEU A 410 18.73 -7.28 1.65
N ALA A 411 19.41 -8.23 0.98
CA ALA A 411 20.78 -8.01 0.55
C ALA A 411 20.86 -6.71 -0.26
N VAL A 412 21.65 -5.75 0.22
CA VAL A 412 21.73 -4.39 -0.36
C VAL A 412 22.02 -4.44 -1.86
N SER A 413 22.90 -5.35 -2.30
CA SER A 413 23.21 -5.54 -3.72
C SER A 413 22.01 -6.03 -4.55
N VAL A 414 21.16 -6.88 -3.99
CA VAL A 414 19.94 -7.39 -4.65
C VAL A 414 18.89 -6.29 -4.72
N MET A 415 18.62 -5.63 -3.60
CA MET A 415 17.68 -4.51 -3.54
C MET A 415 18.09 -3.39 -4.49
N HIS A 416 19.38 -3.01 -4.50
CA HIS A 416 19.88 -2.02 -5.47
C HIS A 416 19.71 -2.50 -6.91
N SER A 417 20.01 -3.76 -7.23
CA SER A 417 19.88 -4.29 -8.59
C SER A 417 18.42 -4.33 -9.09
N VAL A 418 17.46 -4.61 -8.20
CA VAL A 418 16.05 -4.83 -8.58
C VAL A 418 15.18 -3.59 -8.38
N VAL A 419 15.42 -2.77 -7.35
CA VAL A 419 14.63 -1.56 -7.10
C VAL A 419 15.21 -0.38 -7.86
N ALA A 420 16.51 -0.13 -7.74
CA ALA A 420 17.15 1.00 -8.42
C ALA A 420 17.57 0.64 -9.86
N GLY A 421 18.15 -0.54 -10.06
CA GLY A 421 18.76 -0.94 -11.34
C GLY A 421 17.78 -1.39 -12.42
N ILE A 422 16.52 -1.68 -12.09
CA ILE A 422 15.54 -2.24 -13.05
C ILE A 422 15.15 -1.24 -14.15
N ASN A 423 15.21 0.05 -13.84
CA ASN A 423 14.94 1.14 -14.77
C ASN A 423 16.19 1.62 -15.52
N GLU A 424 17.37 1.09 -15.21
CA GLU A 424 18.62 1.42 -15.87
C GLU A 424 18.72 0.75 -17.26
N ARG A 425 19.55 1.33 -18.15
CA ARG A 425 19.76 0.85 -19.53
C ARG A 425 21.24 0.78 -19.83
N LEU A 426 21.65 -0.14 -20.72
CA LEU A 426 23.06 -0.39 -21.00
C LEU A 426 23.79 0.84 -21.58
N ASP A 427 23.08 1.73 -22.27
CA ASP A 427 23.58 2.99 -22.84
C ASP A 427 23.57 4.16 -21.84
N GLY A 428 23.12 3.94 -20.60
CA GLY A 428 23.00 4.98 -19.57
C GLY A 428 21.78 5.89 -19.73
N SER A 429 20.86 5.61 -20.65
CA SER A 429 19.62 6.38 -20.82
C SER A 429 18.56 6.13 -19.73
N GLY A 430 18.80 5.14 -18.87
CA GLY A 430 17.91 4.78 -17.77
C GLY A 430 18.05 5.68 -16.54
N TYR A 431 17.38 5.29 -15.46
CA TYR A 431 17.30 6.06 -14.22
C TYR A 431 17.24 5.11 -13.00
N PRO A 432 17.52 5.58 -11.77
CA PRO A 432 17.79 6.98 -11.36
C PRO A 432 19.23 7.46 -11.56
N GLY A 433 20.20 6.55 -11.72
CA GLY A 433 21.63 6.86 -11.77
C GLY A 433 22.21 7.04 -13.16
N GLY A 434 21.52 6.61 -14.22
CA GLY A 434 22.05 6.63 -15.59
C GLY A 434 23.24 5.67 -15.75
N ALA A 435 23.16 4.53 -15.06
CA ALA A 435 24.24 3.56 -14.96
C ALA A 435 24.46 2.83 -16.29
N ALA A 436 25.63 3.00 -16.90
CA ALA A 436 26.00 2.34 -18.16
C ALA A 436 26.41 0.87 -17.95
N SER A 437 26.45 0.09 -19.03
CA SER A 437 26.71 -1.36 -19.06
C SER A 437 27.64 -1.87 -17.95
N ASP A 438 28.88 -1.38 -17.87
CA ASP A 438 29.91 -1.95 -17.00
C ASP A 438 29.63 -1.79 -15.50
N SER A 439 28.69 -0.90 -15.14
CA SER A 439 28.23 -0.69 -13.77
C SER A 439 26.96 -1.48 -13.40
N LEU A 440 26.29 -2.08 -14.40
CA LEU A 440 25.05 -2.85 -14.18
C LEU A 440 25.35 -4.32 -13.90
N THR A 441 24.87 -4.78 -12.74
CA THR A 441 24.95 -6.19 -12.35
C THR A 441 24.13 -7.08 -13.29
N GLU A 442 24.48 -8.37 -13.38
CA GLU A 442 23.70 -9.34 -14.16
C GLU A 442 22.23 -9.40 -13.70
N LEU A 443 21.97 -9.20 -12.40
CA LEU A 443 20.61 -9.13 -11.86
C LEU A 443 19.87 -7.87 -12.35
N ALA A 444 20.50 -6.70 -12.35
CA ALA A 444 19.88 -5.48 -12.86
C ALA A 444 19.53 -5.60 -14.36
N ARG A 445 20.44 -6.17 -15.16
CA ARG A 445 20.22 -6.43 -16.59
C ARG A 445 19.07 -7.42 -16.82
N MET A 446 18.98 -8.49 -16.03
CA MET A 446 17.88 -9.44 -16.08
C MET A 446 16.55 -8.78 -15.69
N SER A 447 16.55 -8.02 -14.60
CA SER A 447 15.38 -7.29 -14.09
C SER A 447 14.85 -6.30 -15.11
N ALA A 448 15.71 -5.50 -15.76
CA ALA A 448 15.29 -4.53 -16.77
C ALA A 448 14.58 -5.20 -17.96
N VAL A 449 15.05 -6.38 -18.40
CA VAL A 449 14.37 -7.14 -19.46
C VAL A 449 12.99 -7.63 -19.00
N VAL A 450 12.89 -8.19 -17.78
CA VAL A 450 11.61 -8.70 -17.25
C VAL A 450 10.60 -7.57 -17.09
N ASP A 451 11.02 -6.44 -16.51
CA ASP A 451 10.19 -5.26 -16.29
C ASP A 451 9.59 -4.74 -17.60
N VAL A 452 10.44 -4.51 -18.60
CA VAL A 452 9.97 -3.96 -19.88
C VAL A 452 9.07 -4.94 -20.61
N VAL A 453 9.32 -6.25 -20.51
CA VAL A 453 8.42 -7.25 -21.10
C VAL A 453 7.04 -7.18 -20.44
N ASP A 454 6.96 -7.19 -19.11
CA ASP A 454 5.67 -7.09 -18.41
C ASP A 454 4.97 -5.76 -18.74
N ALA A 455 5.71 -4.65 -18.65
CA ALA A 455 5.21 -3.31 -18.92
C ALA A 455 4.68 -3.11 -20.35
N MET A 456 5.34 -3.67 -21.36
CA MET A 456 4.92 -3.52 -22.77
C MET A 456 3.70 -4.36 -23.12
N ARG A 457 3.50 -5.50 -22.45
CA ARG A 457 2.32 -6.36 -22.63
C ARG A 457 1.04 -5.81 -22.02
N ARG A 458 1.11 -4.66 -21.36
CA ARG A 458 -0.02 -3.97 -20.75
C ARG A 458 -0.35 -2.71 -21.53
N SER A 459 -1.63 -2.34 -21.54
CA SER A 459 -2.06 -1.05 -22.05
C SER A 459 -1.68 0.05 -21.06
N ARG A 460 -1.38 1.22 -21.59
CA ARG A 460 -1.15 2.46 -20.85
C ARG A 460 -1.98 3.57 -21.51
N PRO A 461 -2.21 4.71 -20.84
CA PRO A 461 -2.95 5.83 -21.44
C PRO A 461 -2.41 6.24 -22.82
N ASP A 462 -1.10 6.15 -23.01
CA ASP A 462 -0.38 6.55 -24.21
C ASP A 462 -0.27 5.47 -25.30
N ARG A 463 -0.53 4.19 -24.96
CA ARG A 463 -0.37 3.08 -25.93
C ARG A 463 -1.16 1.81 -25.60
N PRO A 464 -1.62 1.05 -26.61
CA PRO A 464 -2.20 -0.27 -26.40
C PRO A 464 -1.16 -1.29 -25.91
N ALA A 465 -1.65 -2.44 -25.42
CA ALA A 465 -0.83 -3.59 -25.08
C ALA A 465 -0.15 -4.18 -26.33
N TRP A 466 1.13 -4.52 -26.22
CA TRP A 466 1.87 -5.15 -27.29
C TRP A 466 1.78 -6.68 -27.21
N ARG A 467 1.80 -7.32 -28.38
CA ARG A 467 2.00 -8.78 -28.48
C ARG A 467 3.43 -9.14 -28.11
N ILE A 468 3.64 -10.33 -27.55
CA ILE A 468 4.94 -10.75 -27.03
C ILE A 468 6.01 -10.77 -28.13
N ASP A 469 5.66 -11.16 -29.35
CA ASP A 469 6.56 -11.18 -30.50
C ASP A 469 7.02 -9.76 -30.90
N ALA A 470 6.14 -8.77 -30.79
CA ALA A 470 6.49 -7.37 -31.02
C ALA A 470 7.44 -6.84 -29.93
N VAL A 471 7.18 -7.20 -28.67
CA VAL A 471 8.07 -6.85 -27.54
C VAL A 471 9.46 -7.43 -27.76
N TYR A 472 9.57 -8.73 -28.03
CA TYR A 472 10.87 -9.36 -28.27
C TYR A 472 11.63 -8.74 -29.44
N ARG A 473 10.94 -8.41 -30.54
CA ARG A 473 11.57 -7.71 -31.68
C ARG A 473 12.11 -6.33 -31.27
N HIS A 474 11.39 -5.58 -30.45
CA HIS A 474 11.82 -4.27 -29.99
C HIS A 474 13.06 -4.37 -29.10
N LEU A 475 13.06 -5.29 -28.13
CA LEU A 475 14.22 -5.53 -27.25
C LEU A 475 15.45 -5.98 -28.04
N LEU A 476 15.29 -6.91 -29.00
CA LEU A 476 16.39 -7.38 -29.84
C LEU A 476 16.93 -6.32 -30.82
N LYS A 477 16.11 -5.31 -31.17
CA LYS A 477 16.51 -4.18 -32.01
C LYS A 477 17.14 -3.02 -31.23
N SER A 478 17.14 -3.10 -29.90
CA SER A 478 17.70 -2.06 -29.02
C SER A 478 18.81 -2.65 -28.12
N PRO A 479 19.84 -3.32 -28.69
CA PRO A 479 20.90 -3.98 -27.93
C PRO A 479 21.77 -3.00 -27.11
N GLU A 480 21.75 -1.72 -27.47
CA GLU A 480 22.35 -0.63 -26.72
C GLU A 480 21.61 -0.31 -25.42
N GLN A 481 20.32 -0.66 -25.32
CA GLN A 481 19.51 -0.43 -24.12
C GLN A 481 19.35 -1.70 -23.27
N PHE A 482 19.19 -2.86 -23.92
CA PHE A 482 18.87 -4.14 -23.26
C PHE A 482 19.90 -5.22 -23.59
N ASP A 483 20.34 -5.99 -22.57
CA ASP A 483 21.34 -7.04 -22.75
C ASP A 483 20.79 -8.19 -23.63
N PRO A 484 21.33 -8.39 -24.84
CA PRO A 484 20.81 -9.41 -25.76
C PRO A 484 20.90 -10.84 -25.21
N ARG A 485 21.81 -11.11 -24.27
CA ARG A 485 21.94 -12.42 -23.62
C ARG A 485 20.71 -12.70 -22.74
N TRP A 486 20.28 -11.70 -21.98
CA TRP A 486 19.09 -11.82 -21.12
C TRP A 486 17.80 -11.82 -21.94
N VAL A 487 17.71 -11.03 -23.01
CA VAL A 487 16.58 -11.10 -23.95
C VAL A 487 16.45 -12.50 -24.55
N LYS A 488 17.57 -13.08 -25.04
CA LYS A 488 17.57 -14.45 -25.58
C LYS A 488 17.18 -15.50 -24.54
N ARG A 489 17.68 -15.39 -23.30
CA ARG A 489 17.30 -16.28 -22.19
C ARG A 489 15.81 -16.17 -21.85
N TYR A 490 15.25 -14.96 -21.86
CA TYR A 490 13.82 -14.74 -21.67
C TYR A 490 13.01 -15.46 -22.76
N VAL A 491 13.36 -15.24 -24.03
CA VAL A 491 12.69 -15.88 -25.18
C VAL A 491 12.80 -17.42 -25.11
N GLN A 492 13.96 -17.95 -24.73
CA GLN A 492 14.16 -19.39 -24.56
C GLN A 492 13.32 -19.97 -23.43
N ARG A 493 13.15 -19.23 -22.32
CA ARG A 493 12.38 -19.69 -21.16
C ARG A 493 10.88 -19.68 -21.39
N PHE A 494 10.37 -18.63 -22.04
CA PHE A 494 8.94 -18.36 -22.13
C PHE A 494 8.34 -18.62 -23.51
N GLY A 495 9.16 -18.68 -24.57
CA GLY A 495 8.71 -18.88 -25.94
C GLY A 495 7.90 -17.69 -26.48
N LEU A 496 7.32 -17.89 -27.67
CA LEU A 496 6.51 -16.88 -28.38
C LEU A 496 5.03 -16.88 -27.97
N ARG A 497 4.62 -17.87 -27.16
CA ARG A 497 3.23 -18.04 -26.69
C ARG A 497 3.29 -18.57 -25.25
N PRO A 498 3.79 -17.78 -24.30
CA PRO A 498 3.99 -18.22 -22.92
C PRO A 498 2.68 -18.59 -22.24
N VAL A 499 2.80 -19.33 -21.14
CA VAL A 499 1.71 -19.49 -20.16
C VAL A 499 1.14 -18.12 -19.79
N GLY A 500 -0.19 -18.01 -19.73
CA GLY A 500 -0.90 -16.75 -19.52
C GLY A 500 -1.14 -15.94 -20.79
N SER A 501 -0.84 -16.47 -21.98
CA SER A 501 -1.24 -15.85 -23.26
C SER A 501 -2.65 -16.27 -23.66
N LEU A 502 -3.47 -15.33 -24.14
CA LEU A 502 -4.70 -15.64 -24.86
C LEU A 502 -4.34 -15.91 -26.32
N VAL A 503 -4.74 -17.06 -26.83
CA VAL A 503 -4.48 -17.45 -28.22
C VAL A 503 -5.76 -17.82 -28.95
N ARG A 504 -5.80 -17.47 -30.24
CA ARG A 504 -6.81 -17.97 -31.18
C ARG A 504 -6.25 -19.19 -31.91
N PHE A 505 -7.01 -20.28 -31.88
CA PHE A 505 -6.71 -21.51 -32.61
C PHE A 505 -7.29 -21.48 -34.03
N SER A 506 -6.81 -22.35 -34.91
CA SER A 506 -7.21 -22.36 -36.32
C SER A 506 -8.68 -22.71 -36.55
N ASN A 507 -9.33 -23.37 -35.58
CA ASN A 507 -10.78 -23.60 -35.60
C ASN A 507 -11.60 -22.37 -35.14
N GLY A 508 -10.95 -21.25 -34.80
CA GLY A 508 -11.57 -20.01 -34.33
C GLY A 508 -11.69 -19.89 -32.80
N THR A 509 -11.52 -20.97 -32.05
CA THR A 509 -11.65 -21.00 -30.59
C THR A 509 -10.58 -20.13 -29.91
N LEU A 510 -11.00 -19.40 -28.87
CA LEU A 510 -10.12 -18.64 -27.98
C LEU A 510 -9.84 -19.46 -26.72
N ALA A 511 -8.57 -19.51 -26.31
CA ALA A 511 -8.21 -20.12 -25.03
C ALA A 511 -6.95 -19.51 -24.42
N TRP A 512 -6.93 -19.45 -23.10
CA TRP A 512 -5.75 -19.09 -22.33
C TRP A 512 -4.82 -20.29 -22.15
N ILE A 513 -3.53 -20.11 -22.40
CA ILE A 513 -2.53 -21.15 -22.15
C ILE A 513 -2.30 -21.26 -20.64
N GLN A 514 -2.57 -22.43 -20.06
CA GLN A 514 -2.28 -22.71 -18.66
C GLN A 514 -1.01 -23.54 -18.47
N ARG A 515 -0.67 -24.44 -19.41
CA ARG A 515 0.56 -25.24 -19.40
C ARG A 515 1.07 -25.54 -20.79
N LEU A 516 2.39 -25.63 -20.92
CA LEU A 516 3.09 -26.07 -22.12
C LEU A 516 3.76 -27.43 -21.91
N ASP A 517 3.92 -28.20 -22.98
CA ASP A 517 4.75 -29.41 -22.98
C ASP A 517 6.25 -29.06 -23.12
N GLN A 518 7.11 -30.09 -23.10
CA GLN A 518 8.57 -29.90 -23.22
C GLN A 518 9.00 -29.30 -24.58
N GLN A 519 8.13 -29.39 -25.59
CA GLN A 519 8.35 -28.85 -26.92
C GLN A 519 7.74 -27.43 -27.08
N GLY A 520 7.14 -26.88 -26.02
CA GLY A 520 6.51 -25.56 -26.02
C GLY A 520 5.14 -25.53 -26.69
N LYS A 521 4.46 -26.68 -26.85
CA LYS A 521 3.09 -26.77 -27.36
C LYS A 521 2.08 -26.75 -26.20
N PRO A 522 0.85 -26.25 -26.43
CA PRO A 522 -0.16 -26.18 -25.37
C PRO A 522 -0.58 -27.58 -24.91
N PHE A 523 -0.36 -27.87 -23.63
CA PHE A 523 -0.79 -29.12 -22.98
C PHE A 523 -2.08 -28.93 -22.19
N GLN A 524 -2.29 -27.75 -21.61
CA GLN A 524 -3.52 -27.39 -20.91
C GLN A 524 -3.91 -25.97 -21.27
N VAL A 525 -5.18 -25.79 -21.66
CA VAL A 525 -5.76 -24.49 -21.99
C VAL A 525 -7.10 -24.30 -21.32
N GLN A 526 -7.46 -23.05 -21.09
CA GLN A 526 -8.71 -22.63 -20.48
C GLN A 526 -9.52 -21.87 -21.55
N LEU A 527 -10.63 -22.47 -21.98
CA LEU A 527 -11.48 -21.87 -23.01
C LEU A 527 -12.11 -20.57 -22.50
N THR A 528 -12.36 -19.65 -23.42
CA THR A 528 -13.10 -18.42 -23.15
C THR A 528 -13.83 -17.96 -24.42
N GLU A 529 -14.96 -17.29 -24.24
CA GLU A 529 -15.72 -16.66 -25.32
C GLU A 529 -15.39 -15.17 -25.45
N GLU A 530 -14.74 -14.59 -24.43
CA GLU A 530 -14.47 -13.16 -24.33
C GLU A 530 -12.98 -12.83 -24.42
N VAL A 531 -12.69 -11.63 -24.92
CA VAL A 531 -11.34 -11.06 -24.94
C VAL A 531 -11.14 -10.20 -23.68
N THR A 532 -11.30 -10.82 -22.52
CA THR A 532 -11.21 -10.20 -21.19
C THR A 532 -10.22 -10.98 -20.30
N PRO A 533 -9.59 -10.34 -19.30
CA PRO A 533 -8.74 -11.06 -18.34
C PRO A 533 -9.46 -12.25 -17.68
N PRO A 534 -8.75 -13.33 -17.34
CA PRO A 534 -9.30 -14.48 -16.61
C PRO A 534 -10.10 -14.08 -15.36
N GLY A 535 -11.40 -14.39 -15.36
CA GLY A 535 -12.33 -14.08 -14.27
C GLY A 535 -13.47 -15.09 -14.19
N GLU A 536 -14.68 -14.64 -13.86
CA GLU A 536 -15.86 -15.52 -13.72
C GLU A 536 -16.31 -16.14 -15.06
N ALA A 537 -16.07 -15.46 -16.19
CA ALA A 537 -16.48 -15.89 -17.54
C ALA A 537 -15.56 -16.96 -18.19
N MET A 538 -14.82 -17.74 -17.39
CA MET A 538 -13.96 -18.79 -17.92
C MET A 538 -14.73 -20.09 -18.19
N GLY A 539 -14.50 -20.67 -19.38
CA GLY A 539 -15.16 -21.89 -19.84
C GLY A 539 -14.53 -23.19 -19.32
N GLU A 540 -14.53 -24.23 -20.14
CA GLU A 540 -13.92 -25.52 -19.79
C GLU A 540 -12.38 -25.50 -19.85
N VAL A 541 -11.73 -26.26 -18.96
CA VAL A 541 -10.29 -26.57 -19.08
C VAL A 541 -10.08 -27.80 -19.95
N LEU A 542 -9.38 -27.65 -21.06
CA LEU A 542 -8.94 -28.77 -21.90
C LEU A 542 -7.51 -29.20 -21.55
N ARG A 543 -7.25 -30.51 -21.60
CA ARG A 543 -5.94 -31.12 -21.31
C ARG A 543 -5.55 -32.16 -22.37
N GLY A 544 -4.25 -32.33 -22.59
CA GLY A 544 -3.68 -33.34 -23.48
C GLY A 544 -3.52 -32.83 -24.91
N ASN A 545 -4.15 -33.51 -25.88
CA ASN A 545 -3.98 -33.25 -27.31
C ASN A 545 -4.72 -31.98 -27.78
N ILE A 546 -4.34 -30.81 -27.26
CA ILE A 546 -4.98 -29.52 -27.55
C ILE A 546 -4.93 -29.22 -29.05
N THR A 547 -3.76 -29.35 -29.68
CA THR A 547 -3.58 -29.08 -31.10
C THR A 547 -4.45 -29.98 -31.99
N SER A 548 -4.69 -31.23 -31.61
CA SER A 548 -5.59 -32.13 -32.36
C SER A 548 -7.06 -31.74 -32.21
N ARG A 549 -7.44 -31.13 -31.08
CA ARG A 549 -8.84 -30.74 -30.79
C ARG A 549 -9.20 -29.36 -31.33
N LEU A 550 -8.30 -28.39 -31.19
CA LEU A 550 -8.53 -26.99 -31.53
C LEU A 550 -7.80 -26.57 -32.82
N GLY A 551 -6.84 -27.37 -33.29
CA GLY A 551 -5.94 -27.03 -34.39
C GLY A 551 -4.69 -26.27 -33.93
N GLU A 552 -3.99 -25.64 -34.86
CA GLU A 552 -2.76 -24.90 -34.54
C GLU A 552 -3.08 -23.54 -33.91
N MET A 553 -2.22 -23.08 -33.01
CA MET A 553 -2.28 -21.71 -32.50
C MET A 553 -1.94 -20.74 -33.65
N VAL A 554 -2.88 -19.86 -34.00
CA VAL A 554 -2.73 -18.91 -35.13
C VAL A 554 -2.13 -17.60 -34.65
N GLU A 555 -2.75 -16.99 -33.64
CA GLU A 555 -2.36 -15.66 -33.15
C GLU A 555 -2.47 -15.53 -31.63
N GLU A 556 -1.58 -14.73 -31.04
CA GLU A 556 -1.77 -14.21 -29.67
C GLU A 556 -2.68 -12.98 -29.75
N VAL A 557 -3.71 -12.95 -28.91
CA VAL A 557 -4.59 -11.79 -28.77
C VAL A 557 -4.06 -10.93 -27.62
N PRO A 558 -3.59 -9.70 -27.88
CA PRO A 558 -3.04 -8.85 -26.84
C PRO A 558 -4.17 -8.44 -25.88
N ILE A 559 -4.01 -8.77 -24.60
CA ILE A 559 -4.90 -8.36 -23.52
C ILE A 559 -4.06 -7.71 -22.42
N SER A 560 -4.50 -6.52 -22.04
CA SER A 560 -4.07 -5.88 -20.80
C SER A 560 -4.77 -6.57 -19.63
N THR A 561 -4.00 -7.23 -18.77
CA THR A 561 -4.51 -7.92 -17.56
C THR A 561 -4.13 -7.19 -16.30
#